data_AF-A0A060ZLQ6-F1
#
_entry.id   AF-A0A060ZLQ6-F1
#
_cell.length_a   1.000
_cell.length_b   1.000
_cell.length_c   1.000
_cell.angle_alpha   90.00
_cell.angle_beta   90.00
_cell.angle_gamma   90.00
#
_symmetry.space_group_name_H-M   'P 1'
#
loop_
_entity.id
_entity.type
_entity.pdbx_description
1 polymer ?
#
loop_
_entity_poly.entity_id
_entity_poly.type
_entity_poly.pdbx_seq_one_letter_code
_entity_poly.pdbx_strand_id
1 'polypeptide(L)'
;MFHSAGGVRGYVGDSLIHLYADDTILYTSGPSLDTVLSNLQTSFDAIQHSFRGLQLLLNASKTKCMLFNRSLPAPARPTSITTLDGSDLEYVDIYKYLGVWLDCKLSFQTHIKHLQSKSNLDSAFYSATKPPSLTPPNLP
;
A
#
# COMPACT_ATOMS: atom_id res chain seq x y z
N MET A 1 -6.36 7.14 -14.80
CA MET A 1 -7.19 6.17 -15.53
C MET A 1 -6.74 4.77 -15.12
N PHE A 2 -7.34 4.22 -14.05
CA PHE A 2 -7.21 2.82 -13.69
C PHE A 2 -8.63 2.26 -13.69
N HIS A 3 -9.02 1.66 -14.82
CA HIS A 3 -10.30 1.01 -14.98
C HIS A 3 -10.09 -0.51 -14.88
N SER A 4 -10.92 -1.13 -14.04
CA SER A 4 -11.24 -2.54 -13.95
C SER A 4 -10.16 -3.52 -13.44
N ALA A 5 -10.23 -3.81 -12.15
CA ALA A 5 -9.82 -5.08 -11.58
C ALA A 5 -10.81 -5.43 -10.46
N GLY A 6 -11.99 -5.95 -10.80
CA GLY A 6 -12.91 -6.71 -9.92
C GLY A 6 -13.35 -6.14 -8.56
N GLY A 7 -12.92 -4.94 -8.16
CA GLY A 7 -13.14 -4.37 -6.84
C GLY A 7 -14.40 -3.52 -6.76
N VAL A 8 -15.06 -3.55 -5.60
CA VAL A 8 -16.20 -2.66 -5.31
C VAL A 8 -15.65 -1.32 -4.85
N ARG A 9 -16.10 -0.24 -5.50
CA ARG A 9 -15.80 1.14 -5.09
C ARG A 9 -17.06 1.83 -4.61
N GLY A 10 -16.91 2.60 -3.54
CA GLY A 10 -17.99 3.40 -2.98
C GLY A 10 -17.46 4.64 -2.26
N TYR A 11 -18.38 5.38 -1.65
CA TYR A 11 -18.08 6.51 -0.79
C TYR A 11 -18.60 6.22 0.61
N VAL A 12 -17.80 6.58 1.62
CA VAL A 12 -18.21 6.63 3.03
C VAL A 12 -17.88 8.04 3.51
N GLY A 13 -18.91 8.88 3.66
CA GLY A 13 -18.71 10.31 3.86
C GLY A 13 -17.88 10.93 2.73
N ASP A 14 -16.85 11.69 3.11
CA ASP A 14 -15.89 12.33 2.19
C ASP A 14 -14.68 11.44 1.85
N SER A 15 -14.76 10.14 2.14
CA SER A 15 -13.71 9.18 1.85
C SER A 15 -14.13 8.19 0.77
N LEU A 16 -13.17 7.79 -0.04
CA LEU A 16 -13.31 6.73 -1.03
C LEU A 16 -12.93 5.40 -0.40
N ILE A 17 -13.82 4.40 -0.56
CA ILE A 17 -13.56 3.03 -0.15
C ILE A 17 -13.36 2.15 -1.39
N HIS A 18 -12.37 1.27 -1.33
CA HIS A 18 -12.11 0.26 -2.34
C HIS A 18 -11.94 -1.10 -1.65
N LEU A 19 -12.77 -2.06 -2.07
CA LEU A 19 -12.77 -3.42 -1.57
C LEU A 19 -12.20 -4.35 -2.63
N TYR A 20 -11.24 -5.17 -2.25
CA TYR A 20 -10.65 -6.19 -3.12
C TYR A 20 -10.39 -7.46 -2.31
N ALA A 21 -11.16 -8.53 -2.58
CA ALA A 21 -11.15 -9.74 -1.76
C ALA A 21 -11.33 -9.42 -0.26
N ASP A 22 -10.37 -9.78 0.59
CA ASP A 22 -10.34 -9.46 2.02
C ASP A 22 -9.64 -8.12 2.35
N ASP A 23 -8.99 -7.49 1.36
CA ASP A 23 -8.36 -6.18 1.52
C ASP A 23 -9.37 -5.04 1.37
N THR A 24 -9.32 -4.09 2.30
CA THR A 24 -10.10 -2.85 2.26
C THR A 24 -9.17 -1.66 2.31
N ILE A 25 -9.29 -0.75 1.35
CA ILE A 25 -8.61 0.54 1.36
C ILE A 25 -9.65 1.63 1.60
N LEU A 26 -9.34 2.50 2.55
CA LEU A 26 -10.03 3.76 2.79
C LEU A 26 -9.03 4.91 2.56
N TYR A 27 -9.41 5.90 1.75
CA TYR A 27 -8.58 7.08 1.58
C TYR A 27 -9.42 8.34 1.41
N THR A 28 -8.89 9.45 1.88
CA THR A 28 -9.49 10.79 1.73
C THR A 28 -8.41 11.80 1.39
N SER A 29 -8.84 12.94 0.85
CA SER A 29 -7.98 14.05 0.47
C SER A 29 -8.65 15.36 0.80
N GLY A 30 -7.88 16.35 1.26
CA GLY A 30 -8.42 17.62 1.69
C GLY A 30 -7.35 18.73 1.71
N PRO A 31 -7.76 19.98 1.96
CA PRO A 31 -6.88 21.15 1.91
C PRO A 31 -5.94 21.26 3.11
N SER A 32 -6.26 20.62 4.24
CA SER A 32 -5.45 20.62 5.47
C SER A 32 -5.34 19.22 6.05
N LEU A 33 -4.28 18.99 6.83
CA LEU A 33 -4.08 17.71 7.52
C LEU A 33 -5.20 17.43 8.51
N ASP A 34 -5.65 18.42 9.27
CA ASP A 34 -6.73 18.26 10.25
C ASP A 34 -8.05 17.83 9.59
N THR A 35 -8.40 18.42 8.44
CA THR A 35 -9.59 18.01 7.69
C THR A 35 -9.45 16.58 7.18
N VAL A 36 -8.29 16.20 6.67
CA VAL A 36 -8.02 14.83 6.21
C VAL A 36 -8.13 13.83 7.35
N LEU A 37 -7.51 14.10 8.51
CA LEU A 37 -7.56 13.22 9.67
C LEU A 37 -8.98 13.08 10.23
N SER A 38 -9.71 14.20 10.34
CA SER A 38 -11.11 14.20 10.81
C SER A 38 -12.03 13.40 9.88
N ASN A 39 -11.91 13.63 8.56
CA ASN A 39 -12.70 12.91 7.56
C ASN A 39 -12.36 11.42 7.54
N LEU A 40 -11.06 11.10 7.63
CA LEU A 40 -10.59 9.73 7.67
C LEU A 40 -11.11 8.99 8.91
N GLN A 41 -10.98 9.59 10.10
CA GLN A 41 -11.48 9.02 11.35
C GLN A 41 -12.99 8.79 11.29
N THR A 42 -13.76 9.80 10.88
CA THR A 42 -15.22 9.70 10.75
C THR A 42 -15.64 8.57 9.82
N SER A 43 -14.95 8.45 8.68
CA SER A 43 -15.25 7.42 7.68
C SER A 43 -14.80 6.04 8.14
N PHE A 44 -13.68 5.96 8.86
CA PHE A 44 -13.15 4.74 9.45
C PHE A 44 -14.09 4.20 10.54
N ASP A 45 -14.63 5.07 11.39
CA ASP A 45 -15.63 4.71 12.41
C ASP A 45 -16.91 4.17 11.77
N ALA A 46 -17.41 4.81 10.72
CA ALA A 46 -18.57 4.33 9.97
C ALA A 46 -18.34 2.93 9.35
N ILE A 47 -17.14 2.67 8.83
CA ILE A 47 -16.76 1.35 8.31
C ILE A 47 -16.67 0.33 9.44
N GLN A 48 -16.05 0.68 10.56
CA GLN A 48 -15.96 -0.22 11.72
C GLN A 48 -17.34 -0.61 12.25
N HIS A 49 -18.28 0.33 12.32
CA HIS A 49 -19.67 0.04 12.67
C HIS A 49 -20.34 -0.89 11.66
N SER A 50 -20.13 -0.64 10.37
CA SER A 50 -20.66 -1.49 9.29
C SER A 50 -20.10 -2.91 9.37
N PHE A 51 -18.80 -3.06 9.60
CA PHE A 51 -18.14 -4.36 9.76
C PHE A 51 -18.67 -5.11 10.97
N ARG A 52 -18.83 -4.45 12.13
CA ARG A 52 -19.46 -5.06 13.32
C ARG A 52 -20.89 -5.54 13.03
N GLY A 53 -21.68 -4.75 12.30
CA GLY A 53 -23.04 -5.15 11.89
C GLY A 53 -23.05 -6.36 10.95
N LEU A 54 -22.01 -6.53 10.12
CA LEU A 54 -21.81 -7.68 9.24
C LEU A 54 -21.08 -8.86 9.92
N GLN A 55 -20.82 -8.79 11.23
CA GLN A 55 -20.04 -9.77 11.98
C GLN A 55 -18.60 -9.96 11.45
N LEU A 56 -18.06 -8.95 10.77
CA LEU A 56 -16.67 -8.88 10.32
C LEU A 56 -15.83 -8.20 11.42
N LEU A 57 -14.74 -8.84 11.83
CA LEU A 57 -13.82 -8.29 12.80
C LEU A 57 -12.66 -7.58 12.10
N LEU A 58 -12.48 -6.29 12.37
CA LEU A 58 -11.30 -5.54 11.94
C LEU A 58 -10.07 -6.05 12.70
N ASN A 59 -8.99 -6.36 11.97
CA ASN A 59 -7.71 -6.68 12.58
C ASN A 59 -6.81 -5.43 12.63
N ALA A 60 -6.88 -4.69 13.74
CA ALA A 60 -6.11 -3.45 13.94
C ALA A 60 -4.60 -3.64 13.70
N SER A 61 -4.03 -4.78 14.07
CA SER A 61 -2.59 -5.07 13.87
C SER A 61 -2.19 -5.17 12.40
N LYS A 62 -3.12 -5.56 11.53
CA LYS A 62 -2.92 -5.64 10.07
C LYS A 62 -3.32 -4.35 9.35
N THR A 63 -4.17 -3.53 9.96
CA THR A 63 -4.57 -2.23 9.41
C THR A 63 -3.44 -1.22 9.55
N LYS A 64 -2.97 -0.69 8.41
CA LYS A 64 -1.91 0.33 8.38
C LYS A 64 -2.46 1.65 7.86
N CYS A 65 -2.00 2.75 8.44
CA CYS A 65 -2.29 4.10 7.97
C CYS A 65 -1.07 4.66 7.21
N MET A 66 -1.29 5.37 6.11
CA MET A 66 -0.24 6.03 5.36
C MET A 66 -0.68 7.45 5.00
N LEU A 67 0.13 8.44 5.38
CA LEU A 67 -0.08 9.83 5.02
C LEU A 67 0.74 10.17 3.77
N PHE A 68 0.06 10.57 2.70
CA PHE A 68 0.73 11.06 1.49
C PHE A 68 0.99 12.56 1.59
N ASN A 69 2.27 12.95 1.64
CA ASN A 69 2.66 14.36 1.67
C ASN A 69 3.89 14.60 0.79
N ARG A 70 3.68 15.24 -0.37
CA ARG A 70 4.71 15.47 -1.38
C ARG A 70 5.53 16.74 -1.15
N SER A 71 4.99 17.73 -0.45
CA SER A 71 5.49 19.12 -0.50
C SER A 71 5.93 19.72 0.85
N LEU A 72 5.57 19.13 1.98
CA LEU A 72 5.93 19.67 3.30
C LEU A 72 6.90 18.73 4.04
N PRO A 73 7.83 19.26 4.86
CA PRO A 73 8.51 18.46 5.88
C PRO A 73 7.43 17.72 6.66
N ALA A 74 7.59 16.40 6.84
CA ALA A 74 6.62 15.59 7.56
C ALA A 74 6.24 16.32 8.86
N PRO A 75 4.96 16.69 9.06
CA PRO A 75 4.56 17.25 10.34
C PRO A 75 4.96 16.26 11.42
N ALA A 76 5.38 16.77 12.58
CA ALA A 76 5.53 15.95 13.78
C ALA A 76 4.28 15.08 13.89
N ARG A 77 4.51 13.76 13.91
CA ARG A 77 3.56 12.67 13.68
C ARG A 77 2.08 13.08 13.78
N PRO A 78 1.27 12.89 12.71
CA PRO A 78 -0.15 13.22 12.76
C PRO A 78 -0.82 12.55 13.96
N THR A 79 -1.86 13.20 14.48
CA THR A 79 -2.75 12.64 15.50
C THR A 79 -3.18 11.24 15.04
N SER A 80 -2.96 10.25 15.91
CA SER A 80 -3.14 8.85 15.54
C SER A 80 -4.60 8.57 15.18
N ILE A 81 -4.84 7.85 14.08
CA ILE A 81 -6.18 7.32 13.79
C ILE A 81 -6.41 6.16 14.73
N THR A 82 -7.54 6.18 15.43
CA THR A 82 -7.87 5.19 16.45
C THR A 82 -8.99 4.29 15.98
N THR A 83 -8.98 3.05 16.45
CA THR A 83 -10.10 2.13 16.28
C THR A 83 -11.16 2.37 17.35
N LEU A 84 -12.37 1.82 17.15
CA LEU A 84 -13.47 1.91 18.11
C LEU A 84 -13.17 1.19 19.44
N ASP A 85 -12.17 0.30 19.48
CA ASP A 85 -11.64 -0.33 20.69
C ASP A 85 -10.52 0.49 21.37
N GLY A 86 -10.16 1.65 20.82
CA GLY A 86 -9.14 2.55 21.37
C GLY A 86 -7.71 2.18 20.99
N SER A 87 -7.51 1.28 20.03
CA SER A 87 -6.18 0.92 19.54
C SER A 87 -5.73 1.94 18.49
N ASP A 88 -4.47 2.36 18.57
CA ASP A 88 -3.84 3.22 17.58
C ASP A 88 -3.48 2.45 16.31
N LEU A 89 -3.77 3.02 15.14
CA LEU A 89 -3.27 2.49 13.87
C LEU A 89 -1.79 2.83 13.68
N GLU A 90 -1.02 1.83 13.23
CA GLU A 90 0.37 2.04 12.88
C GLU A 90 0.47 2.88 11.59
N TYR A 91 1.20 4.00 11.70
CA TYR A 91 1.59 4.81 10.54
C TYR A 91 2.85 4.26 9.89
N VAL A 92 2.78 4.01 8.59
CA VAL A 92 3.90 3.48 7.80
C VAL A 92 4.23 4.41 6.64
N ASP A 93 5.52 4.61 6.40
CA ASP A 93 6.01 5.38 5.24
C ASP A 93 6.08 4.53 3.96
N ILE A 94 6.19 3.20 4.10
CA ILE A 94 6.31 2.26 3.00
C ILE A 94 5.40 1.07 3.27
N TYR A 95 4.60 0.68 2.28
CA TYR A 95 3.71 -0.48 2.38
C TYR A 95 3.59 -1.22 1.04
N LYS A 96 3.49 -2.54 1.09
CA LYS A 96 3.32 -3.37 -0.11
C LYS A 96 1.85 -3.73 -0.28
N TYR A 97 1.21 -3.17 -1.31
CA TYR A 97 -0.18 -3.44 -1.66
C TYR A 97 -0.27 -4.12 -3.02
N LEU A 98 -0.92 -5.30 -3.10
CA LEU A 98 -1.10 -6.10 -4.32
C LEU A 98 0.19 -6.28 -5.15
N GLY A 99 1.34 -6.45 -4.49
CA GLY A 99 2.64 -6.63 -5.16
C GLY A 99 3.40 -5.33 -5.47
N VAL A 100 2.78 -4.17 -5.32
CA VAL A 100 3.38 -2.85 -5.56
C VAL A 100 3.85 -2.25 -4.24
N TRP A 101 5.08 -1.72 -4.22
CA TRP A 101 5.61 -0.99 -3.06
C TRP A 101 5.22 0.49 -3.17
N LEU A 102 4.41 0.95 -2.24
CA LEU A 102 3.98 2.35 -2.12
C LEU A 102 4.83 3.04 -1.06
N ASP A 103 5.31 4.24 -1.37
CA ASP A 103 5.96 5.15 -0.42
C ASP A 103 5.08 6.37 -0.16
N CYS A 104 5.23 7.01 1.00
CA CYS A 104 4.47 8.18 1.43
C CYS A 104 4.64 9.42 0.53
N LYS A 105 5.62 9.41 -0.39
CA LYS A 105 5.79 10.46 -1.42
C LYS A 105 5.23 10.05 -2.78
N LEU A 106 4.68 8.84 -2.92
CA LEU A 106 4.27 8.20 -4.18
C LEU A 106 5.36 8.30 -5.26
N SER A 107 6.62 8.21 -4.86
CA SER A 107 7.77 8.28 -5.75
C SER A 107 8.03 6.95 -6.48
N PHE A 108 7.49 5.84 -5.96
CA PHE A 108 7.71 4.46 -6.39
C PHE A 108 9.20 4.04 -6.43
N GLN A 109 10.09 4.82 -5.82
CA GLN A 109 11.54 4.54 -5.84
C GLN A 109 11.85 3.20 -5.18
N THR A 110 11.17 2.88 -4.08
CA THR A 110 11.30 1.59 -3.39
C THR A 110 10.90 0.44 -4.31
N HIS A 111 9.81 0.60 -5.06
CA HIS A 111 9.37 -0.41 -6.03
C HIS A 111 10.40 -0.59 -7.14
N ILE A 112 10.90 0.50 -7.73
CA ILE A 112 11.92 0.45 -8.80
C ILE A 112 13.19 -0.24 -8.31
N LYS A 113 13.69 0.11 -7.11
CA LYS A 113 14.87 -0.54 -6.52
C LYS A 113 14.65 -2.05 -6.31
N HIS A 114 13.47 -2.44 -5.84
CA HIS A 114 13.12 -3.86 -5.68
C HIS A 114 13.04 -4.61 -7.01
N LEU A 115 12.53 -3.98 -8.08
CA LEU A 115 12.52 -4.58 -9.41
C LEU A 115 13.93 -4.73 -9.97
N GLN A 116 14.79 -3.71 -9.81
CA GLN A 116 16.17 -3.73 -10.25
C GLN A 116 17.00 -4.80 -9.53
N SER A 117 16.83 -4.94 -8.21
CA SER A 117 17.54 -5.98 -7.46
C SER A 117 17.11 -7.37 -7.89
N LYS A 118 15.81 -7.58 -8.14
CA LYS A 118 15.29 -8.85 -8.66
C LYS A 118 15.83 -9.16 -10.06
N SER A 119 15.84 -8.20 -10.98
CA SER A 119 16.37 -8.41 -12.34
C SER A 119 17.87 -8.71 -12.35
N ASN A 120 18.64 -8.05 -11.48
CA ASN A 120 20.08 -8.30 -11.37
C ASN A 120 20.38 -9.69 -10.76
N LEU A 121 19.53 -10.16 -9.86
CA LEU A 121 19.62 -11.51 -9.31
C LEU A 121 19.36 -12.54 -10.42
N ASP A 122 18.28 -12.36 -11.21
CA ASP A 122 17.92 -13.25 -12.30
C ASP A 122 19.04 -13.33 -13.38
N SER A 123 19.67 -12.19 -13.71
CA SER A 123 20.78 -12.16 -14.68
C SER A 123 22.06 -12.81 -14.13
N ALA A 124 22.36 -12.64 -12.84
CA ALA A 124 23.49 -13.29 -12.18
C ALA A 124 23.29 -14.82 -12.12
N PHE A 125 22.09 -15.28 -11.76
CA PHE A 125 21.74 -16.70 -11.78
C PHE A 125 21.88 -17.29 -13.18
N TYR A 126 21.32 -16.64 -14.20
CA TYR A 126 21.44 -17.10 -15.59
C TYR A 126 22.90 -17.20 -16.05
N SER A 127 23.74 -16.24 -15.66
CA SER A 127 25.18 -16.26 -15.96
C SER A 127 25.90 -17.40 -15.24
N ALA A 128 25.53 -17.71 -14.00
CA ALA A 128 26.11 -18.79 -13.20
C ALA A 128 25.63 -20.20 -13.65
N THR A 129 24.43 -20.31 -14.21
CA THR A 129 23.84 -21.57 -14.66
C THR A 129 24.03 -21.84 -16.15
N LYS A 130 24.71 -20.93 -16.89
CA LYS A 130 24.98 -21.12 -18.31
C LYS A 130 25.92 -22.33 -18.49
N PRO A 131 25.53 -23.38 -19.23
CA PRO A 131 26.40 -24.52 -19.46
C PRO A 131 27.64 -24.07 -20.26
N PRO A 132 28.81 -24.69 -20.02
CA PRO A 132 30.02 -24.37 -20.77
C PRO A 132 29.76 -24.56 -22.27
N SER A 133 30.12 -23.55 -23.07
CA SER A 133 29.95 -23.60 -24.52
C SER A 133 30.75 -24.77 -25.09
N LEU A 134 30.07 -25.68 -25.79
CA LEU A 134 30.70 -26.68 -26.65
C LEU A 134 31.45 -25.92 -27.75
N THR A 135 32.77 -25.77 -27.60
CA THR A 135 33.64 -25.32 -28.69
C THR A 135 33.57 -26.37 -29.79
N PRO A 136 33.16 -26.01 -31.03
CA PRO A 136 33.13 -26.98 -32.11
C PRO A 136 34.55 -27.54 -32.33
N PRO A 137 34.69 -28.84 -32.63
CA PRO A 137 36.00 -29.43 -32.88
C PRO A 137 36.67 -28.70 -34.05
N ASN A 138 37.94 -28.33 -33.88
CA ASN A 138 38.76 -27.79 -34.96
C ASN A 138 38.67 -28.75 -36.15
N LEU A 139 38.10 -28.30 -37.26
CA LEU A 139 38.18 -29.04 -38.52
C LEU A 139 39.65 -29.00 -39.00
N PRO A 140 40.18 -30.14 -39.50
CA PRO A 140 41.55 -30.24 -40.00
C PRO A 140 41.80 -29.36 -41.24
#